data_AF-A0AAX1XBC4-F1
#
_entry.id   AF-A0AAX1XBC4-F1
#
_cell.length_a   1.000
_cell.length_b   1.000
_cell.length_c   1.000
_cell.angle_alpha   90.00
_cell.angle_beta   90.00
_cell.angle_gamma   90.00
#
_symmetry.space_group_name_H-M   'P 1'
#
loop_
_entity.id
_entity.type
_entity.pdbx_description
1 polymer ?
#
loop_
_entity_poly.entity_id
_entity_poly.type
_entity_poly.pdbx_seq_one_letter_code
_entity_poly.pdbx_strand_id
1 'polypeptide(L)'
;MTFDADAIHKALASPVRRTILAWLKAPDKHFPASQAGPFPQGVCAGQIDALCGLSQSTVSAHLATLERAGLVTSTRVGQWAFFKRNDAVIQAFLDSLQRGL
;
A
#
# COMPACT_ATOMS: atom_id res chain seq x y z
N MET A 1 11.23 -4.93 -15.36
CA MET A 1 10.43 -5.28 -14.17
C MET A 1 9.10 -5.79 -14.69
N THR A 2 8.73 -7.03 -14.38
CA THR A 2 7.45 -7.62 -14.79
C THR A 2 6.41 -7.37 -13.70
N PHE A 3 5.27 -6.79 -14.05
CA PHE A 3 4.11 -6.57 -13.18
C PHE A 3 2.87 -7.11 -13.89
N ASP A 4 1.84 -7.43 -13.12
CA ASP A 4 0.53 -7.86 -13.64
C ASP A 4 -0.36 -6.62 -13.79
N ALA A 5 -0.56 -6.18 -15.04
CA ALA A 5 -1.35 -4.99 -15.33
C ALA A 5 -2.83 -5.16 -14.93
N ASP A 6 -3.42 -6.34 -15.14
CA ASP A 6 -4.82 -6.60 -14.80
C ASP A 6 -5.04 -6.59 -13.28
N ALA A 7 -4.10 -7.17 -12.53
CA ALA A 7 -4.12 -7.10 -11.07
C ALA A 7 -4.01 -5.64 -10.58
N ILE A 8 -3.16 -4.82 -11.21
CA ILE A 8 -3.05 -3.38 -10.89
C ILE A 8 -4.37 -2.66 -11.20
N HIS A 9 -4.95 -2.83 -12.38
CA HIS A 9 -6.22 -2.19 -12.74
C HIS A 9 -7.33 -2.59 -11.76
N LYS A 10 -7.47 -3.89 -11.48
CA LYS A 10 -8.43 -4.40 -10.50
C LYS A 10 -8.19 -3.82 -9.10
N ALA A 11 -6.93 -3.70 -8.68
CA ALA A 11 -6.58 -3.09 -7.40
C ALA A 11 -6.97 -1.59 -7.38
N LEU A 12 -6.63 -0.82 -8.40
CA LEU A 12 -6.90 0.61 -8.47
C LEU A 12 -8.39 0.97 -8.66
N ALA A 13 -9.23 0.02 -9.09
CA ALA A 13 -10.67 0.20 -9.22
C ALA A 13 -11.40 0.43 -7.86
N SER A 14 -10.77 0.13 -6.72
CA SER A 14 -11.37 0.38 -5.40
C SER A 14 -10.95 1.74 -4.83
N PRO A 15 -11.89 2.59 -4.40
CA PRO A 15 -11.57 3.88 -3.78
C PRO A 15 -10.77 3.71 -2.48
N VAL A 16 -11.13 2.73 -1.63
CA VAL A 16 -10.42 2.45 -0.37
C VAL A 16 -8.94 2.13 -0.63
N ARG A 17 -8.64 1.30 -1.63
CA ARG A 17 -7.25 0.95 -1.98
C ARG A 17 -6.46 2.16 -2.49
N ARG A 18 -7.09 3.05 -3.27
CA ARG A 18 -6.47 4.30 -3.69
C ARG A 18 -6.18 5.23 -2.50
N THR A 19 -7.09 5.29 -1.54
CA THR A 19 -6.88 6.06 -0.30
C THR A 19 -5.69 5.52 0.49
N ILE A 20 -5.59 4.20 0.68
CA ILE A 20 -4.44 3.57 1.35
C ILE A 20 -3.13 3.93 0.63
N LEU A 21 -3.08 3.83 -0.71
CA LEU A 21 -1.90 4.20 -1.49
C LEU A 21 -1.53 5.68 -1.40
N ALA A 22 -2.52 6.57 -1.22
CA ALA A 22 -2.29 7.99 -1.00
C ALA A 22 -1.67 8.23 0.38
N TRP A 23 -2.18 7.58 1.42
CA TRP A 23 -1.62 7.68 2.77
C TRP A 23 -0.20 7.15 2.84
N LEU A 24 0.08 6.00 2.22
CA LEU A 24 1.42 5.40 2.18
C LEU A 24 2.43 6.20 1.36
N LYS A 25 1.98 7.14 0.50
CA LYS A 25 2.87 8.06 -0.23
C LYS A 25 3.46 9.14 0.68
N ALA A 26 2.73 9.56 1.70
CA ALA A 26 3.14 10.61 2.65
C ALA A 26 2.76 10.20 4.08
N PRO A 27 3.34 9.11 4.62
CA PRO A 27 2.88 8.51 5.86
C PRO A 27 3.05 9.45 7.06
N ASP A 28 4.03 10.35 7.03
CA ASP A 28 4.25 11.45 7.98
C ASP A 28 3.08 12.41 8.12
N LYS A 29 2.24 12.56 7.09
CA LYS A 29 1.06 13.45 7.11
C LYS A 29 -0.20 12.78 7.60
N HIS A 30 -0.22 11.44 7.62
CA HIS A 30 -1.43 10.66 7.84
C HIS A 30 -1.38 9.82 9.11
N PHE A 31 -0.20 9.35 9.51
CA PHE A 31 -0.03 8.49 10.66
C PHE A 31 0.82 9.17 11.74
N PRO A 32 0.53 8.94 13.02
CA PRO A 32 1.37 9.45 14.10
C PRO A 32 2.78 8.84 14.00
N ALA A 33 3.80 9.66 14.22
CA ALA A 33 5.18 9.23 14.17
C ALA A 33 5.45 8.08 15.17
N SER A 34 6.26 7.11 14.75
CA SER A 34 6.69 6.03 15.64
C SER A 34 7.81 6.50 16.57
N GLN A 35 7.98 5.85 17.73
CA GLN A 35 9.07 6.15 18.68
C GLN A 35 10.47 5.98 18.07
N ALA A 36 10.61 5.22 16.98
CA ALA A 36 11.88 4.97 16.28
C ALA A 36 12.17 5.98 15.14
N GLY A 37 11.43 7.09 15.06
CA GLY A 37 11.46 8.03 13.93
C GLY A 37 10.41 7.69 12.85
N PRO A 38 10.34 8.47 11.76
CA PRO A 38 9.26 8.34 10.79
C PRO A 38 9.40 7.06 9.94
N PHE A 39 8.54 6.09 10.20
CA PHE A 39 8.21 4.90 9.39
C PHE A 39 9.38 4.14 8.73
N PRO A 40 10.49 3.84 9.43
CA PRO A 40 11.62 3.10 8.83
C PRO A 40 11.21 1.71 8.32
N GLN A 41 10.24 1.08 8.98
CA GLN A 41 9.67 -0.23 8.64
C GLN A 41 8.44 -0.12 7.71
N GLY A 42 7.88 1.08 7.55
CA GLY A 42 6.57 1.32 6.93
C GLY A 42 5.49 1.58 7.98
N VAL A 43 4.23 1.47 7.56
CA VAL A 43 3.06 1.70 8.42
C VAL A 43 2.48 0.36 8.85
N CYS A 44 2.22 0.17 10.15
CA CYS A 44 1.63 -1.04 10.68
C CYS A 44 0.18 -1.21 10.19
N ALA A 45 -0.25 -2.45 9.90
CA ALA A 45 -1.63 -2.76 9.50
C ALA A 45 -2.67 -2.10 10.44
N GLY A 46 -2.49 -2.22 11.76
CA GLY A 46 -3.41 -1.63 12.73
C GLY A 46 -3.51 -0.09 12.67
N GLN A 47 -2.47 0.61 12.24
CA GLN A 47 -2.55 2.06 12.03
C GLN A 47 -3.37 2.41 10.78
N ILE A 48 -3.29 1.58 9.73
CA ILE A 48 -4.11 1.71 8.52
C ILE A 48 -5.57 1.39 8.85
N ASP A 49 -5.81 0.34 9.64
CA ASP A 49 -7.14 -0.09 10.08
C ASP A 49 -7.85 1.04 10.84
N ALA A 50 -7.15 1.68 11.78
CA ALA A 50 -7.68 2.78 12.58
C ALA A 50 -8.10 3.99 11.73
N LEU A 51 -7.39 4.28 10.63
CA LEU A 51 -7.71 5.38 9.72
C LEU A 51 -8.80 5.03 8.70
N CYS A 52 -8.90 3.77 8.29
CA CYS A 52 -9.93 3.31 7.37
C CYS A 52 -11.34 3.34 7.98
N GLY A 53 -11.46 3.19 9.30
CA GLY A 53 -12.77 3.02 9.97
C GLY A 53 -13.50 1.74 9.56
N LEU A 54 -12.76 0.75 9.06
CA LEU A 54 -13.26 -0.56 8.62
C LEU A 54 -12.79 -1.65 9.59
N SER A 55 -13.36 -2.85 9.48
CA SER A 55 -12.88 -3.99 10.25
C SER A 55 -11.46 -4.41 9.83
N GLN A 56 -10.70 -4.97 10.77
CA GLN A 56 -9.34 -5.47 10.54
C GLN A 56 -9.28 -6.48 9.36
N SER A 57 -10.29 -7.36 9.25
CA SER A 57 -10.34 -8.36 8.17
C SER A 57 -10.58 -7.71 6.81
N THR A 58 -11.42 -6.68 6.72
CA THR A 58 -11.65 -5.93 5.49
C THR A 58 -10.40 -5.19 5.03
N VAL A 59 -9.70 -4.50 5.94
CA VAL A 59 -8.46 -3.78 5.57
C VAL A 59 -7.35 -4.75 5.21
N SER A 60 -7.22 -5.87 5.93
CA SER A 60 -6.28 -6.94 5.57
C SER A 60 -6.53 -7.48 4.16
N ALA A 61 -7.79 -7.64 3.75
CA ALA A 61 -8.13 -8.05 2.39
C ALA A 61 -7.75 -6.99 1.33
N HIS A 62 -7.90 -5.70 1.65
CA HIS A 62 -7.44 -4.61 0.79
C HIS A 62 -5.91 -4.61 0.64
N LEU A 63 -5.18 -4.75 1.75
CA LEU A 63 -3.71 -4.80 1.76
C LEU A 63 -3.19 -6.02 0.99
N ALA A 64 -3.79 -7.20 1.19
CA ALA A 64 -3.44 -8.41 0.45
C ALA A 64 -3.73 -8.28 -1.06
N THR A 65 -4.74 -7.50 -1.46
CA THR A 65 -5.02 -7.22 -2.87
C THR A 65 -3.97 -6.28 -3.47
N LEU A 66 -3.59 -5.23 -2.73
CA LEU A 66 -2.55 -4.28 -3.13
C LEU A 66 -1.17 -4.96 -3.25
N GLU A 67 -0.85 -5.86 -2.31
CA GLU A 67 0.41 -6.60 -2.29
C GLU A 67 0.50 -7.59 -3.45
N ARG A 68 -0.59 -8.34 -3.73
CA ARG A 68 -0.64 -9.23 -4.91
C ARG A 68 -0.49 -8.46 -6.23
N ALA A 69 -1.01 -7.23 -6.32
CA ALA A 69 -0.81 -6.35 -7.46
C ALA A 69 0.59 -5.68 -7.48
N GLY A 70 1.42 -5.92 -6.47
CA GLY A 70 2.76 -5.33 -6.34
C GLY A 70 2.78 -3.85 -5.99
N LEU A 71 1.63 -3.23 -5.70
CA LEU A 71 1.52 -1.78 -5.43
C LEU A 71 1.99 -1.39 -4.02
N VAL A 72 2.08 -2.37 -3.12
CA VAL A 72 2.68 -2.24 -1.79
C VAL A 72 3.62 -3.41 -1.52
N THR A 73 4.60 -3.19 -0.66
CA THR A 73 5.45 -4.24 -0.08
C THR A 73 5.13 -4.40 1.39
N SER A 74 5.14 -5.63 1.90
CA SER A 74 5.06 -5.88 3.34
C SER A 74 6.41 -6.29 3.94
N THR A 75 6.61 -5.99 5.22
CA THR A 75 7.73 -6.49 6.02
C THR A 75 7.20 -6.89 7.39
N ARG A 76 7.58 -8.08 7.87
CA ARG A 76 7.17 -8.56 9.19
C ARG A 76 8.27 -8.31 10.21
N VAL A 77 7.91 -7.72 11.34
CA VAL A 77 8.79 -7.54 12.50
C VAL A 77 8.06 -8.04 13.74
N GLY A 78 8.54 -9.16 14.28
CA GLY A 78 7.81 -9.91 15.30
C GLY A 78 6.42 -10.30 14.79
N GLN A 79 5.39 -9.95 15.57
CA GLN A 79 3.99 -10.22 15.23
C GLN A 79 3.35 -9.21 14.26
N TRP A 80 4.03 -8.11 13.95
CA TRP A 80 3.45 -6.98 13.22
C TRP A 80 3.86 -6.99 11.75
N ALA A 81 2.90 -6.73 10.87
CA ALA A 81 3.14 -6.50 9.44
C ALA A 81 3.12 -4.98 9.16
N PHE A 82 4.17 -4.52 8.48
CA PHE A 82 4.33 -3.14 8.04
C PHE A 82 4.23 -3.08 6.53
N PHE A 83 3.57 -2.04 6.03
CA PHE A 83 3.33 -1.82 4.62
C PHE A 83 3.99 -0.54 4.14
N LYS A 84 4.57 -0.59 2.94
CA LYS A 84 5.10 0.56 2.21
C LYS A 84 4.55 0.56 0.80
N ARG A 85 4.38 1.75 0.24
CA ARG A 85 4.08 1.91 -1.18
C ARG A 85 5.27 1.45 -2.02
N ASN A 86 5.00 0.70 -3.08
CA ASN A 86 6.03 0.23 -4.00
C ASN A 86 6.13 1.18 -5.20
N ASP A 87 6.84 2.30 -5.03
CA ASP A 87 6.93 3.33 -6.08
C ASP A 87 7.65 2.84 -7.34
N ALA A 88 8.54 1.84 -7.25
CA ALA A 88 9.20 1.25 -8.41
C ALA A 88 8.20 0.56 -9.36
N VAL A 89 7.29 -0.26 -8.81
CA VAL A 89 6.24 -0.92 -9.62
C VAL A 89 5.24 0.10 -10.16
N ILE A 90 4.87 1.09 -9.35
CA ILE A 90 3.95 2.15 -9.77
C ILE A 90 4.54 2.94 -10.94
N GLN A 91 5.82 3.33 -10.86
CA GLN A 91 6.47 4.05 -11.95
C GLN A 91 6.56 3.18 -13.21
N ALA A 92 6.95 1.91 -13.09
CA ALA A 92 7.02 1.00 -14.23
C ALA A 92 5.65 0.82 -14.92
N PHE A 93 4.56 0.78 -14.15
CA PHE A 93 3.20 0.75 -14.68
C PHE A 93 2.79 2.06 -15.37
N LEU A 94 3.12 3.22 -14.79
CA LEU A 94 2.88 4.51 -15.44
C LEU A 94 3.63 4.61 -16.79
N ASP A 95 4.88 4.14 -16.83
CA ASP A 95 5.69 4.14 -18.04
C ASP A 95 5.15 3.19 -19.12
N SER A 96 4.44 2.10 -18.76
CA SER A 96 3.76 1.26 -19.76
C SER A 96 2.51 1.93 -20.32
N LEU A 97 1.73 2.64 -19.47
CA LEU A 97 0.57 3.40 -19.92
C LEU A 97 0.96 4.47 -20.95
N GLN A 98 2.08 5.16 -20.73
CA GLN A 98 2.61 6.17 -21.66
C GLN A 98 3.05 5.56 -23.01
N ARG A 99 3.44 4.29 -23.03
CA ARG A 99 3.88 3.58 -24.24
C ARG A 99 2.73 2.93 -25.03
N GLY A 100 1.50 3.05 -24.56
CA GLY A 100 0.31 2.64 -25.33
C GLY A 100 -0.39 1.37 -24.88
N LEU A 101 -0.20 0.95 -23.62
CA LEU A 101 -0.64 -0.33 -23.03
C LEU A 101 0.08 -1.54 -23.64
#